data_AF-A0A7C9AD55-F1
#
_entry.id   AF-A0A7C9AD55-F1
#
_cell.length_a   1.000
_cell.length_b   1.000
_cell.length_c   1.000
_cell.angle_alpha   90.00
_cell.angle_beta   90.00
_cell.angle_gamma   90.00
#
_symmetry.space_group_name_H-M   'P 1'
#
loop_
_entity.id
_entity.type
_entity.pdbx_description
1 polymer ?
#
loop_
_entity_poly.entity_id
_entity_poly.type
_entity_poly.pdbx_seq_one_letter_code
_entity_poly.pdbx_strand_id
1 'polypeptide(L)'
;LALTESDSPKSLNPDPQTLLQDLADGLDLPADYFAKLPRDLRLDLNDAAFDLSNGPVLDECGQELGETLLNLARAWELGDTSTSAALAKKLPLLESSLTGS
;
A
#
# COMPACT_ATOMS: atom_id res chain seq x y z
N LEU A 1 2.12 40.70 -21.34
CA LEU A 1 1.65 39.31 -21.51
C LEU A 1 2.89 38.45 -21.67
N ALA A 2 3.38 37.87 -20.58
CA ALA A 2 4.45 36.87 -20.63
C ALA A 2 3.78 35.52 -20.43
N LEU A 3 4.11 34.60 -21.34
CA LEU A 3 3.46 33.32 -21.55
C LEU A 3 3.52 32.43 -20.32
N THR A 4 2.40 31.75 -20.08
CA THR A 4 2.23 30.65 -19.15
C THR A 4 3.32 29.59 -19.39
N GLU A 5 4.26 29.44 -18.47
CA GLU A 5 4.98 28.18 -18.32
C GLU A 5 3.94 27.13 -17.94
N SER A 6 3.60 26.26 -18.89
CA SER A 6 2.95 25.00 -18.58
C SER A 6 3.90 24.23 -17.67
N ASP A 7 3.63 24.24 -16.37
CA ASP A 7 4.10 23.23 -15.43
C ASP A 7 3.60 21.87 -15.95
N SER A 8 4.41 21.25 -16.79
CA SER A 8 4.24 19.83 -17.12
C SER A 8 4.41 19.07 -15.81
N PRO A 9 3.51 18.13 -15.46
CA PRO A 9 3.69 17.35 -14.25
C PRO A 9 5.02 16.62 -14.40
N LYS A 10 5.98 16.92 -13.52
CA LYS A 10 7.16 16.07 -13.35
C LYS A 10 6.62 14.67 -13.17
N SER A 11 6.92 13.78 -14.12
CA SER A 11 6.57 12.37 -14.01
C SER A 11 7.01 11.90 -12.64
N LEU A 12 6.10 11.34 -11.85
CA LEU A 12 6.43 10.69 -10.59
C LEU A 12 7.53 9.68 -10.93
N ASN A 13 8.75 9.97 -10.47
CA ASN A 13 9.90 9.09 -10.61
C ASN A 13 10.22 8.63 -9.19
N PRO A 14 10.17 7.33 -8.91
CA PRO A 14 9.92 6.22 -9.86
C PRO A 14 8.46 6.10 -10.34
N ASP A 15 8.25 5.41 -11.46
CA ASP A 15 6.93 5.20 -12.05
C ASP A 15 6.01 4.42 -11.07
N PRO A 16 4.69 4.68 -11.08
CA PRO A 16 3.79 4.08 -10.11
C PRO A 16 3.74 2.54 -10.16
N GLN A 17 3.91 1.94 -11.35
CA GLN A 17 3.91 0.50 -11.49
C GLN A 17 5.11 -0.14 -10.79
N THR A 18 6.30 0.43 -10.96
CA THR A 18 7.52 0.01 -10.24
C THR A 18 7.34 0.14 -8.74
N LEU A 19 6.75 1.23 -8.24
CA LEU A 19 6.47 1.40 -6.81
C LEU A 19 5.52 0.33 -6.26
N LEU A 20 4.46 0.01 -7.00
CA LEU A 20 3.51 -1.02 -6.61
C LEU A 20 4.14 -2.42 -6.65
N GLN A 21 5.08 -2.65 -7.56
CA GLN A 21 5.87 -3.88 -7.61
C GLN A 21 6.83 -3.99 -6.42
N ASP A 22 7.58 -2.94 -6.11
CA ASP A 22 8.47 -2.90 -4.95
C ASP A 22 7.69 -3.12 -3.64
N LEU A 23 6.49 -2.54 -3.54
CA LEU A 23 5.60 -2.75 -2.41
C LEU A 23 5.12 -4.20 -2.33
N ALA A 24 4.73 -4.81 -3.47
CA ALA A 24 4.31 -6.21 -3.51
C ALA A 24 5.45 -7.15 -3.06
N ASP A 25 6.66 -6.91 -3.54
CA ASP A 25 7.84 -7.72 -3.23
C ASP A 25 8.26 -7.56 -1.77
N GLY A 26 8.18 -6.34 -1.22
CA GLY A 26 8.45 -6.06 0.19
C GLY A 26 7.43 -6.70 1.15
N LEU A 27 6.24 -7.04 0.66
CA LEU A 27 5.14 -7.62 1.43
C LEU A 27 4.93 -9.12 1.19
N ASP A 28 5.76 -9.77 0.35
CA ASP A 28 5.80 -11.23 0.20
C ASP A 28 6.51 -11.89 1.40
N LEU A 29 5.88 -11.78 2.57
CA LEU A 29 6.43 -12.21 3.85
C LEU A 29 6.20 -13.73 4.07
N PRO A 30 7.12 -14.43 4.76
CA PRO A 30 6.92 -15.81 5.18
C PRO A 30 5.65 -15.97 6.03
N ALA A 31 4.97 -17.11 5.91
CA ALA A 31 3.69 -17.34 6.59
C ALA A 31 3.74 -17.18 8.13
N ASP A 32 4.89 -17.39 8.74
CA ASP A 32 5.10 -17.28 10.19
C ASP A 32 5.82 -15.98 10.61
N TYR A 33 5.99 -15.02 9.68
CA TYR A 33 6.73 -13.79 9.91
C TYR A 33 6.17 -12.97 11.08
N PHE A 34 4.85 -12.68 11.07
CA PHE A 34 4.21 -11.92 12.14
C PHE A 34 4.23 -12.66 13.48
N ALA A 35 4.13 -13.98 13.48
CA ALA A 35 4.21 -14.79 14.69
C ALA A 35 5.60 -14.77 15.33
N LYS A 36 6.66 -14.57 14.54
CA LYS A 36 8.06 -14.47 15.00
C LYS A 36 8.42 -13.09 15.52
N LEU A 37 7.59 -12.07 15.27
CA LEU A 37 7.88 -10.73 15.75
C LEU A 37 7.81 -10.65 17.29
N PRO A 38 8.80 -10.01 17.94
CA PRO A 38 8.69 -9.59 19.34
C PRO A 38 7.38 -8.87 19.59
N ARG A 39 6.89 -8.94 20.84
CA ARG A 39 5.60 -8.34 21.22
C ARG A 39 5.52 -6.86 20.84
N ASP A 40 6.61 -6.12 21.02
CA ASP A 40 6.66 -4.68 20.84
C ASP A 40 6.49 -4.32 19.35
N LEU A 41 7.20 -5.02 18.45
CA LEU A 41 7.03 -4.84 17.00
C LEU A 41 5.65 -5.27 16.48
N ARG A 42 4.99 -6.23 17.14
CA ARG A 42 3.59 -6.57 16.82
C ARG A 42 2.62 -5.47 17.21
N LEU A 43 2.91 -4.72 18.28
CA LEU A 43 2.13 -3.55 18.64
C LEU A 43 2.34 -2.44 17.61
N ASP A 44 3.59 -2.14 17.25
CA ASP A 44 3.90 -1.14 16.22
C ASP A 44 3.23 -1.46 14.87
N LEU A 45 3.23 -2.75 14.48
CA LEU A 45 2.56 -3.21 13.27
C LEU A 45 1.04 -2.99 13.32
N ASN A 46 0.41 -3.29 14.46
CA ASN A 46 -1.02 -3.09 14.65
C ASN A 46 -1.37 -1.59 14.68
N ASP A 47 -0.53 -0.75 15.28
CA ASP A 47 -0.74 0.70 15.28
C ASP A 47 -0.65 1.26 13.86
N ALA A 48 0.34 0.84 13.07
CA ALA A 48 0.46 1.22 11.67
C ALA A 48 -0.73 0.72 10.81
N ALA A 49 -1.19 -0.51 11.06
CA ALA A 49 -2.37 -1.07 10.39
C ALA A 49 -3.64 -0.28 10.75
N PHE A 50 -3.80 0.10 12.02
CA PHE A 50 -4.90 0.93 12.49
C PHE A 50 -4.88 2.32 11.85
N ASP A 51 -3.74 2.99 11.81
CA ASP A 51 -3.58 4.31 11.19
C ASP A 51 -3.92 4.25 9.69
N LEU A 52 -3.44 3.22 8.99
CA LEU A 52 -3.79 3.01 7.58
C LEU A 52 -5.30 2.78 7.42
N SER A 53 -5.92 2.06 8.36
CA SER A 53 -7.35 1.72 8.31
C SER A 53 -8.29 2.91 8.48
N ASN A 54 -7.83 3.95 9.18
CA ASN A 54 -8.60 5.16 9.50
C ASN A 54 -8.13 6.38 8.72
N GLY A 55 -7.04 6.26 7.97
CA GLY A 55 -6.46 7.34 7.17
C GLY A 55 -7.22 7.61 5.87
N PRO A 56 -6.85 8.68 5.15
CA PRO A 56 -7.48 9.08 3.90
C PRO A 56 -7.10 8.20 2.70
N VAL A 57 -6.63 6.96 2.93
CA VAL A 57 -6.07 6.09 1.88
C VAL A 57 -7.06 5.79 0.76
N LEU A 58 -8.36 5.74 1.06
CA LEU A 58 -9.42 5.57 0.06
C LEU A 58 -9.55 6.78 -0.87
N ASP A 59 -9.34 7.98 -0.34
CA ASP A 59 -9.47 9.23 -1.07
C ASP A 59 -8.19 9.58 -1.85
N GLU A 60 -7.03 9.22 -1.30
CA GLU A 60 -5.70 9.58 -1.84
C GLU A 60 -5.13 8.54 -2.82
N CYS A 61 -5.49 7.26 -2.67
CA CYS A 61 -4.95 6.18 -3.50
C CYS A 61 -5.95 5.62 -4.52
N GLY A 62 -7.20 6.09 -4.49
CA GLY A 62 -8.31 5.53 -5.26
C GLY A 62 -8.96 4.33 -4.58
N GLN A 63 -10.24 4.11 -4.89
CA GLN A 63 -11.09 3.18 -4.13
C GLN A 63 -10.53 1.76 -4.12
N GLU A 64 -10.13 1.21 -5.27
CA GLU A 64 -9.71 -0.20 -5.38
C GLU A 64 -8.36 -0.47 -4.70
N LEU A 65 -7.39 0.43 -4.87
CA LEU A 65 -6.09 0.34 -4.20
C LEU A 65 -6.24 0.60 -2.70
N GLY A 66 -7.01 1.61 -2.32
CA GLY A 66 -7.32 1.90 -0.93
C GLY A 66 -7.99 0.71 -0.23
N GLU A 67 -9.04 0.12 -0.82
CA GLU A 67 -9.67 -1.10 -0.28
C GLU A 67 -8.69 -2.27 -0.15
N THR A 68 -7.77 -2.44 -1.10
CA THR A 68 -6.73 -3.48 -1.04
C THR A 68 -5.76 -3.23 0.13
N LEU A 69 -5.29 -1.99 0.31
CA LEU A 69 -4.41 -1.59 1.42
C LEU A 69 -5.11 -1.73 2.79
N LEU A 70 -6.39 -1.36 2.87
CA LEU A 70 -7.20 -1.54 4.09
C LEU A 70 -7.37 -3.02 4.46
N ASN A 71 -7.66 -3.87 3.48
CA ASN A 71 -7.79 -5.31 3.73
C ASN A 71 -6.44 -5.94 4.11
N LEU A 72 -5.33 -5.40 3.61
CA LEU A 72 -3.99 -5.83 3.95
C LEU A 72 -3.63 -5.43 5.39
N ALA A 73 -3.97 -4.22 5.83
CA ALA A 73 -3.86 -3.80 7.23
C ALA A 73 -4.65 -4.73 8.17
N ARG A 74 -5.91 -5.06 7.83
CA ARG A 74 -6.71 -6.02 8.62
C ARG A 74 -6.08 -7.40 8.68
N ALA A 75 -5.48 -7.86 7.58
CA ALA A 75 -4.78 -9.14 7.56
C ALA A 75 -3.57 -9.12 8.51
N TRP A 76 -2.85 -8.00 8.62
CA TRP A 76 -1.76 -7.85 9.59
C TRP A 76 -2.24 -7.86 11.04
N GLU A 77 -3.33 -7.17 11.36
CA GLU A 77 -3.94 -7.19 12.70
C GLU A 77 -4.33 -8.59 13.15
N LEU A 78 -4.81 -9.42 12.22
CA LEU A 78 -5.20 -10.81 12.45
C LEU A 78 -4.03 -11.80 12.38
N GLY A 79 -2.85 -11.36 11.96
CA GLY A 79 -1.71 -12.24 11.66
C GLY A 79 -1.99 -13.20 10.50
N ASP A 80 -2.92 -12.89 9.61
CA ASP A 80 -3.25 -13.68 8.42
C ASP A 80 -2.30 -13.37 7.27
N THR A 81 -1.14 -13.99 7.33
CA THR A 81 -0.07 -13.78 6.36
C THR A 81 -0.46 -14.28 4.96
N SER A 82 -1.31 -15.30 4.86
CA SER A 82 -1.80 -15.83 3.58
C SER A 82 -2.64 -14.80 2.83
N THR A 83 -3.61 -14.20 3.53
CA THR A 83 -4.45 -13.14 2.97
C THR A 83 -3.60 -11.91 2.63
N SER A 84 -2.67 -11.52 3.52
CA SER A 84 -1.81 -10.36 3.27
C SER A 84 -0.93 -10.54 2.00
N ALA A 85 -0.34 -11.72 1.81
CA ALA A 85 0.48 -12.02 0.63
C ALA A 85 -0.36 -12.10 -0.65
N ALA A 86 -1.57 -12.64 -0.59
CA ALA A 86 -2.48 -12.67 -1.72
C ALA A 86 -2.95 -11.27 -2.15
N LEU A 87 -3.12 -10.35 -1.19
CA LEU A 87 -3.46 -8.94 -1.46
C LEU A 87 -2.24 -8.19 -2.01
N ALA A 88 -1.06 -8.37 -1.44
CA ALA A 88 0.18 -7.76 -1.92
C ALA A 88 0.45 -8.08 -3.40
N LYS A 89 0.23 -9.33 -3.83
CA LYS A 89 0.38 -9.78 -5.23
C LYS A 89 -0.57 -9.08 -6.22
N LYS A 90 -1.62 -8.42 -5.75
CA LYS A 90 -2.54 -7.65 -6.59
C LYS A 90 -2.09 -6.22 -6.81
N LEU A 91 -1.24 -5.67 -5.94
CA LEU A 91 -0.82 -4.26 -5.98
C LEU A 91 -0.28 -3.84 -7.36
N PRO A 92 0.57 -4.61 -8.05
CA PRO A 92 1.11 -4.18 -9.35
C PRO A 92 0.06 -4.10 -10.46
N LEU A 93 -1.11 -4.72 -10.26
CA LEU A 93 -2.23 -4.72 -11.20
C LEU A 93 -3.16 -3.51 -10.99
N LEU A 94 -2.97 -2.75 -9.92
CA LEU A 94 -3.85 -1.64 -9.51
C LEU A 94 -3.33 -0.25 -9.95
N GLU A 95 -2.33 -0.21 -10.83
CA GLU A 95 -1.81 1.05 -11.37
C GLU A 95 -2.92 1.90 -12.01
N SER A 96 -3.80 1.28 -12.79
CA SER A 96 -4.93 1.96 -13.45
C SER A 96 -5.98 2.49 -12.46
N SER A 97 -5.92 2.06 -11.20
CA SER A 97 -6.88 2.38 -10.15
C SER A 97 -6.43 3.55 -9.28
N LEU A 98 -5.23 4.08 -9.53
CA LEU A 98 -4.67 5.24 -8.83
C LEU A 98 -5.44 6.52 -9.15
N THR A 99 -5.78 7.29 -8.12
CA THR A 99 -6.31 8.65 -8.29
C THR A 99 -5.21 9.60 -8.76
N GLY A 100 -5.41 10.23 -9.92
CA GLY A 100 -4.50 11.26 -10.44
C GLY A 100 -3.61 10.85 -11.63
N SER A 101 -3.92 9.74 -12.31
CA SER A 101 -3.34 9.36 -13.60
C SER A 101 -3.75 10.28 -14.75
#